data_AF-A0A453F4F6-F1
#
_entry.id   AF-A0A453F4F6-F1
#
_cell.length_a   1.000
_cell.length_b   1.000
_cell.length_c   1.000
_cell.angle_alpha   90.00
_cell.angle_beta   90.00
_cell.angle_gamma   90.00
#
_symmetry.space_group_name_H-M   'P 1'
#
loop_
_entity.id
_entity.type
_entity.pdbx_description
1 polymer ?
#
loop_
_entity_poly.entity_id
_entity_poly.type
_entity_poly.pdbx_seq_one_letter_code
_entity_poly.pdbx_strand_id
1 'polypeptide(L)' 'RLPEDTQPGLVRAEAVPKKLMALGLHFTPLEKIIKDAVESLRRRGCIA' A
#
# COMPACT_ATOMS: atom_id res chain seq x y z
N ARG A 1 18.11 -8.62 9.79
CA ARG A 1 17.75 -7.20 9.94
C ARG A 1 17.83 -6.59 8.55
N LEU A 2 16.79 -5.86 8.10
CA LEU A 2 16.88 -5.13 6.83
C LEU A 2 17.93 -4.01 7.01
N PRO A 3 18.82 -3.80 6.04
CA PRO A 3 19.79 -2.71 6.10
C PRO A 3 19.03 -1.38 6.25
N GLU A 4 19.52 -0.51 7.14
CA GLU A 4 18.98 0.85 7.24
C GLU A 4 19.22 1.56 5.91
N ASP A 5 18.22 2.31 5.44
CA ASP A 5 18.25 3.04 4.18
C ASP A 5 19.37 4.10 4.23
N THR A 6 20.62 3.73 3.92
CA THR A 6 21.83 4.55 4.12
C THR A 6 22.10 5.46 2.91
N GLN A 7 21.21 5.49 1.92
CA GLN A 7 21.41 6.32 0.73
C GLN A 7 21.13 7.80 1.04
N PRO A 8 22.06 8.72 0.72
CA PRO A 8 21.82 10.15 0.84
C PRO A 8 20.59 10.55 0.00
N GLY A 9 19.53 11.01 0.67
CA GLY A 9 18.25 11.39 0.05
C GLY A 9 17.10 10.39 0.22
N LEU A 10 17.39 9.18 0.71
CA LEU A 10 16.37 8.20 1.08
C LEU A 10 15.87 8.50 2.49
N VAL A 11 14.89 9.39 2.58
CA VAL A 11 14.17 9.65 3.83
C VAL A 11 12.94 8.75 3.85
N ARG A 12 12.78 7.93 4.90
CA ARG A 12 11.48 7.29 5.21
C ARG A 12 10.47 8.38 5.52
N ALA A 13 9.85 8.92 4.50
CA ALA A 13 8.91 10.00 4.67
C ALA A 13 7.52 9.41 5.00
N GLU A 14 7.14 9.50 6.28
CA GLU A 14 5.76 9.26 6.72
C GLU A 14 4.75 10.14 5.96
N ALA A 15 5.22 11.26 5.39
CA ALA A 15 4.41 12.24 4.66
C ALA A 15 4.33 12.03 3.13
N VAL A 16 4.98 11.00 2.56
CA VAL A 16 4.87 10.67 1.11
C VAL A 16 3.41 10.59 0.64
N PRO A 17 2.46 10.01 1.39
CA PRO A 17 1.08 9.93 0.95
C PRO A 17 0.46 11.31 0.69
N LYS A 18 0.80 12.34 1.48
CA LYS A 18 0.20 13.68 1.37
C LYS A 18 0.60 14.39 0.08
N LYS A 19 1.87 14.31 -0.30
CA LYS A 19 2.35 14.93 -1.55
C LYS A 19 1.79 14.23 -2.78
N LEU A 20 1.67 12.91 -2.73
CA LEU A 20 1.04 12.14 -3.80
C LEU A 20 -0.46 12.45 -3.92
N MET A 21 -1.16 12.57 -2.79
CA MET A 21 -2.57 13.02 -2.77
C MET A 21 -2.75 14.41 -3.37
N ALA A 22 -1.86 15.36 -3.07
CA ALA A 22 -1.88 16.70 -3.65
C ALA A 22 -1.64 16.70 -5.17
N LEU A 23 -0.94 15.68 -5.70
CA LEU A 23 -0.73 15.48 -7.14
C LEU A 23 -1.87 14.69 -7.82
N GLY A 24 -2.94 14.36 -7.10
CA GLY A 24 -4.12 13.67 -7.63
C GLY A 24 -4.12 12.15 -7.46
N LEU A 25 -3.18 11.58 -6.70
CA LEU A 25 -3.21 10.15 -6.39
C LEU A 25 -4.22 9.85 -5.28
N HIS A 26 -5.21 9.01 -5.57
CA HIS A 26 -6.19 8.55 -4.58
C HIS A 26 -5.78 7.19 -4.02
N PHE A 27 -5.64 7.10 -2.69
CA PHE A 27 -5.35 5.84 -2.02
C PHE A 27 -6.63 5.07 -1.73
N THR A 28 -6.63 3.78 -2.04
CA THR A 28 -7.68 2.87 -1.56
C THR A 28 -7.32 2.43 -0.14
N PRO A 29 -8.25 2.50 0.84
CA PRO A 29 -8.00 1.99 2.19
C PRO A 29 -7.56 0.53 2.16
N LEU A 30 -6.60 0.18 3.02
CA LEU A 30 -6.02 -1.16 3.06
C LEU A 30 -7.08 -2.24 3.31
N GLU A 31 -8.04 -1.95 4.19
CA GLU A 31 -9.15 -2.84 4.54
C GLU A 31 -10.00 -3.18 3.32
N LYS A 32 -10.22 -2.20 2.43
CA LYS A 32 -10.95 -2.41 1.18
C LYS A 32 -10.15 -3.31 0.22
N ILE A 33 -8.84 -3.05 0.08
CA ILE A 33 -7.97 -3.89 -0.77
C ILE A 33 -7.98 -5.34 -0.28
N ILE A 34 -7.85 -5.55 1.03
CA ILE A 34 -7.89 -6.89 1.64
C ILE A 34 -9.24 -7.56 1.38
N LYS A 35 -10.36 -6.85 1.63
CA LYS A 35 -11.70 -7.39 1.41
C LYS A 35 -11.91 -7.79 -0.05
N ASP A 36 -11.60 -6.89 -0.99
CA ASP A 36 -11.78 -7.13 -2.43
C ASP A 36 -10.93 -8.33 -2.89
N ALA A 37 -9.70 -8.46 -2.37
CA ALA A 37 -8.82 -9.59 -2.65
C ALA A 37 -9.39 -10.92 -2.11
N VAL A 38 -9.84 -10.95 -0.84
CA VAL A 38 -10.43 -12.16 -0.23
C VAL A 38 -11.70 -12.58 -0.97
N GLU A 39 -12.59 -11.64 -1.32
CA GLU A 39 -13.80 -11.94 -2.11
C GLU A 39 -13.48 -12.45 -3.52
N SER A 40 -12.43 -11.91 -4.16
CA SER A 40 -11.95 -12.41 -5.45
C SER A 40 -11.44 -13.85 -5.35
N LEU A 41 -10.65 -14.15 -4.32
CA LEU A 41 -10.11 -15.50 -4.09
C LEU A 41 -11.22 -16.51 -3.76
N ARG A 42 -12.24 -16.12 -2.98
CA ARG A 42 -13.43 -16.94 -2.73
C ARG A 42 -14.20 -17.25 -4.00
N ARG A 43 -14.48 -16.25 -4.83
CA ARG A 43 -15.16 -16.42 -6.12
C ARG A 43 -14.41 -17.35 -7.08
N ARG A 44 -13.08 -17.39 -6.98
CA ARG A 44 -12.22 -18.27 -7.75
C ARG A 44 -12.07 -19.67 -7.14
N GLY A 45 -12.61 -19.91 -5.94
CA GLY A 45 -12.47 -21.17 -5.23
C GLY A 45 -11.06 -21.42 -4.68
N CYS A 46 -10.21 -20.39 -4.62
CA CYS A 46 -8.84 -20.52 -4.10
C CYS A 46 -8.82 -20.62 -2.57
N ILE A 47 -9.81 -20.03 -1.90
CA ILE A 47 -10.00 -20.05 -0.44
C ILE A 47 -11.49 -20.16 -0.12
N ALA A 48 -11.82 -20.67 1.07
CA ALA A 48 -13.19 -20.83 1.57
C ALA A 48 -13.81 -19.54 2.14
#